data_AF-A0A9W8XWP2-F1
#
_entry.id   AF-A0A9W8XWP2-F1
#
_cell.length_a   1.000
_cell.length_b   1.000
_cell.length_c   1.000
_cell.angle_alpha   90.00
_cell.angle_beta   90.00
_cell.angle_gamma   90.00
#
_symmetry.space_group_name_H-M   'P 1'
#
loop_
_entity.id
_entity.type
_entity.pdbx_description
1 polymer ?
#
loop_
_entity_poly.entity_id
_entity_poly.type
_entity_poly.pdbx_seq_one_letter_code
_entity_poly.pdbx_strand_id
1 'polypeptide(L)'
;MAPPGPPTIRTAFLSVKPFEPVMVFDTQDQAFWFQDKVRQGRVLLDHSQKWVYLPMPEGLLRVRTAKDGDIAFDFDTPAHAGLFNQSIKGLGRVFQRTADKPKSVSPFSPALVNPNSNPTTPHVGVNHIQPQIDDIDPDNEYLNNLRSPFAHVSSMSDPFPQQSRRHVPFTVASALGRTDYKEEWEPKERRSDAYLAVQVQILDYLNTRAADELTPGQAHFFTENAGTKPHGPSTKQAVELCYFMRSHGFDTYVKLDSRDKKIRLYVANRDTCDRSRDSLYWVCNTCLKANEEDLLNEVF
;
A
#
# COMPACT_ATOMS: atom_id res chain seq x y z
N MET A 1 -3.09 -25.57 -43.89
CA MET A 1 -3.34 -24.60 -42.80
C MET A 1 -2.13 -23.69 -42.72
N ALA A 2 -2.29 -22.39 -42.46
CA ALA A 2 -1.13 -21.53 -42.18
C ALA A 2 -0.46 -22.00 -40.88
N PRO A 3 0.89 -21.89 -40.74
CA PRO A 3 1.54 -22.17 -39.47
C PRO A 3 0.95 -21.22 -38.40
N PRO A 4 0.71 -21.70 -37.16
CA PRO A 4 0.27 -20.83 -36.09
C PRO A 4 1.30 -19.71 -35.90
N GLY A 5 0.82 -18.48 -35.75
CA GLY A 5 1.66 -17.34 -35.44
C GLY A 5 2.39 -17.52 -34.10
N PRO A 6 3.40 -16.67 -33.80
CA PRO A 6 4.06 -16.70 -32.50
C PRO A 6 3.02 -16.58 -31.37
N PRO A 7 3.17 -17.35 -30.28
CA PRO A 7 2.20 -17.37 -29.19
C PRO A 7 2.14 -16.00 -28.52
N THR A 8 0.93 -15.58 -28.13
CA THR A 8 0.72 -14.32 -27.43
C THR A 8 0.63 -14.62 -25.94
N ILE A 9 1.56 -14.06 -25.15
CA ILE A 9 1.52 -14.20 -23.70
C ILE A 9 0.53 -13.15 -23.18
N ARG A 10 -0.59 -13.60 -22.60
CA ARG A 10 -1.69 -12.74 -22.15
C ARG A 10 -1.41 -12.07 -20.80
N THR A 11 -0.76 -12.80 -19.88
CA THR A 11 -0.29 -12.27 -18.59
C THR A 11 0.79 -13.18 -18.01
N ALA A 12 1.50 -12.71 -16.99
CA ALA A 12 2.38 -13.55 -16.17
C ALA A 12 2.34 -13.10 -14.71
N PHE A 13 2.64 -14.03 -13.80
CA PHE A 13 2.66 -13.81 -12.35
C PHE A 13 3.66 -14.75 -11.68
N LEU A 14 3.97 -14.52 -10.39
CA LEU A 14 4.71 -15.48 -9.57
C LEU A 14 3.71 -16.42 -8.88
N SER A 15 3.78 -17.71 -9.20
CA SER A 15 3.14 -18.77 -8.44
C SER A 15 3.86 -18.96 -7.10
N VAL A 16 3.16 -19.44 -6.08
CA VAL A 16 3.73 -19.84 -4.78
C VAL A 16 3.90 -21.35 -4.60
N LYS A 17 3.25 -22.17 -5.45
CA LYS A 17 3.36 -23.64 -5.44
C LYS A 17 3.33 -24.21 -6.87
N PRO A 18 4.50 -24.53 -7.47
CA PRO A 18 5.86 -24.18 -7.02
C PRO A 18 6.09 -22.66 -7.02
N PHE A 19 7.12 -22.20 -6.29
CA PHE A 19 7.51 -20.78 -6.26
C PHE A 19 8.29 -20.42 -7.53
N GLU A 20 7.56 -20.06 -8.58
CA GLU A 20 8.05 -19.96 -9.96
C GLU A 20 7.26 -18.92 -10.77
N PRO A 21 7.88 -18.21 -11.72
CA PRO A 21 7.14 -17.43 -12.71
C PRO A 21 6.30 -18.33 -13.63
N VAL A 22 5.05 -17.90 -13.85
CA VAL A 22 4.05 -18.54 -14.71
C VAL A 22 3.69 -17.59 -15.85
N MET A 23 3.79 -18.08 -17.08
CA MET A 23 3.29 -17.40 -18.28
C MET A 23 1.93 -17.99 -18.67
N VAL A 24 0.96 -17.13 -19.00
CA VAL A 24 -0.41 -17.50 -19.36
C VAL A 24 -0.66 -17.20 -20.83
N PHE A 25 -1.14 -18.20 -21.56
CA PHE A 25 -1.46 -18.12 -22.99
C PHE A 25 -2.98 -18.14 -23.24
N ASP A 26 -3.40 -17.71 -24.43
CA ASP A 26 -4.83 -17.74 -24.80
C ASP A 26 -5.35 -19.16 -25.03
N THR A 27 -4.51 -20.04 -25.59
CA THR A 27 -4.85 -21.44 -25.90
C THR A 27 -3.79 -22.41 -25.36
N GLN A 28 -4.19 -23.67 -25.20
CA GLN A 28 -3.31 -24.76 -24.82
C GLN A 28 -2.23 -25.02 -25.89
N ASP A 29 -2.60 -24.92 -27.17
CA ASP A 29 -1.66 -25.08 -28.29
C ASP A 29 -0.53 -24.05 -28.26
N GLN A 30 -0.82 -22.80 -27.88
CA GLN A 30 0.21 -21.77 -27.70
C GLN A 30 1.14 -22.07 -26.52
N ALA A 31 0.61 -22.59 -25.41
CA ALA A 31 1.41 -23.00 -24.26
C ALA A 31 2.34 -24.19 -24.60
N PHE A 32 1.83 -25.20 -25.31
CA PHE A 32 2.64 -26.33 -25.78
C PHE A 32 3.66 -25.92 -26.86
N TRP A 33 3.30 -25.04 -27.78
CA TRP A 33 4.28 -24.48 -28.74
C TRP A 33 5.39 -23.74 -28.01
N PHE A 34 5.06 -22.94 -26.98
CA PHE A 34 6.05 -22.24 -26.18
C PHE A 34 6.96 -23.22 -25.43
N GLN A 35 6.39 -24.28 -24.83
CA GLN A 35 7.15 -25.35 -24.17
C GLN A 35 8.13 -26.07 -25.11
N ASP A 36 7.72 -26.35 -26.36
CA ASP A 36 8.60 -26.96 -27.38
C ASP A 36 9.82 -26.07 -27.70
N LYS A 37 9.65 -24.74 -27.76
CA LYS A 37 10.75 -23.81 -28.02
C LYS A 37 11.58 -23.48 -26.76
N VAL A 38 10.95 -23.47 -25.60
CA VAL A 38 11.54 -23.10 -24.30
C VAL A 38 11.53 -24.34 -23.40
N ARG A 39 12.49 -25.24 -23.62
CA ARG A 39 12.59 -26.58 -22.98
C ARG A 39 12.58 -26.59 -21.44
N GLN A 40 12.94 -25.49 -20.80
CA GLN A 40 12.87 -25.33 -19.34
C GLN A 40 11.44 -25.07 -18.85
N GLY A 41 10.57 -24.56 -19.73
CA GLY A 41 9.16 -24.37 -19.47
C GLY A 41 8.43 -25.70 -19.34
N ARG A 42 7.47 -25.77 -18.42
CA ARG A 42 6.64 -26.96 -18.25
C ARG A 42 5.18 -26.61 -17.97
N VAL A 43 4.28 -27.35 -18.60
CA VAL A 43 2.86 -27.38 -18.23
C VAL A 43 2.68 -28.46 -17.17
N LEU A 44 1.99 -28.15 -16.08
CA LEU A 44 1.70 -29.10 -15.00
C LEU A 44 0.32 -29.73 -15.22
N LEU A 45 0.19 -31.05 -15.03
CA LEU A 45 -1.04 -31.80 -15.33
C LEU A 45 -2.24 -31.32 -14.49
N ASP A 46 -2.01 -31.03 -13.21
CA ASP A 46 -3.05 -30.63 -12.26
C ASP A 46 -3.47 -29.15 -12.39
N HIS A 47 -2.78 -28.38 -13.23
CA HIS A 47 -3.00 -26.95 -13.43
C HIS A 47 -3.60 -26.66 -14.82
N SER A 48 -3.94 -25.39 -15.07
CA SER A 48 -4.44 -24.98 -16.39
C SER A 48 -3.42 -25.30 -17.48
N GLN A 49 -3.85 -26.05 -18.50
CA GLN A 49 -2.99 -26.40 -19.65
C GLN A 49 -2.60 -25.20 -20.54
N LYS A 50 -3.03 -23.98 -20.16
CA LYS A 50 -2.63 -22.70 -20.74
C LYS A 50 -1.48 -22.02 -19.99
N TRP A 51 -0.99 -22.62 -18.90
CA TRP A 51 0.03 -22.06 -18.01
C TRP A 51 1.35 -22.79 -18.20
N VAL A 52 2.40 -22.03 -18.53
CA VAL A 52 3.77 -22.55 -18.58
C VAL A 52 4.54 -22.01 -17.38
N TYR A 53 5.00 -22.95 -16.55
CA TYR A 53 5.88 -22.70 -15.42
C TYR A 53 7.33 -22.65 -15.90
N LEU A 54 8.07 -21.62 -15.52
CA LEU A 54 9.49 -21.48 -15.76
C LEU A 54 10.25 -21.64 -14.42
N PRO A 55 11.43 -22.29 -14.39
CA PRO A 55 12.28 -22.29 -13.21
C PRO A 55 12.56 -20.85 -12.77
N MET A 56 12.64 -20.62 -11.46
CA MET A 56 12.93 -19.29 -10.90
C MET A 56 14.25 -18.76 -11.48
N PRO A 57 14.24 -17.69 -12.29
CA PRO A 57 15.45 -17.10 -12.84
C PRO A 57 16.27 -16.44 -11.73
N GLU A 58 17.59 -16.56 -11.82
CA GLU A 58 18.50 -15.83 -10.93
C GLU A 58 18.23 -14.31 -11.04
N GLY A 59 18.23 -13.62 -9.90
CA GLY A 59 18.02 -12.17 -9.84
C GLY A 59 16.60 -11.67 -10.17
N LEU A 60 15.60 -12.53 -10.39
CA LEU A 60 14.23 -12.09 -10.64
C LEU A 60 13.64 -11.44 -9.38
N LEU A 61 13.32 -10.15 -9.46
CA LEU A 61 12.74 -9.39 -8.35
C LEU A 61 11.21 -9.44 -8.36
N ARG A 62 10.59 -9.30 -9.54
CA ARG A 62 9.13 -9.30 -9.69
C ARG A 62 8.67 -9.51 -11.13
N VAL A 63 7.40 -9.91 -11.27
CA VAL A 63 6.66 -9.96 -12.53
C VAL A 63 5.51 -8.95 -12.44
N ARG A 64 5.29 -8.14 -13.49
CA ARG A 64 4.21 -7.15 -13.55
C ARG A 64 3.70 -6.94 -14.96
N THR A 65 2.47 -6.46 -15.10
CA THR A 65 1.98 -5.91 -16.37
C THR A 65 2.66 -4.56 -16.63
N ALA A 66 3.17 -4.39 -17.84
CA ALA A 66 3.71 -3.14 -18.36
C ALA A 66 2.61 -2.31 -19.04
N LYS A 67 3.00 -1.23 -19.70
CA LYS A 67 2.07 -0.45 -20.51
C LYS A 67 1.56 -1.28 -21.70
N ASP A 68 0.36 -0.96 -22.18
CA ASP A 68 -0.28 -1.60 -23.35
C ASP A 68 -0.67 -3.07 -23.15
N GLY A 69 -0.56 -3.60 -21.93
CA GLY A 69 -0.88 -5.01 -21.61
C GLY A 69 0.31 -5.95 -21.74
N ASP A 70 1.47 -5.45 -22.17
CA ASP A 70 2.74 -6.18 -22.18
C ASP A 70 3.09 -6.72 -20.78
N ILE A 71 4.01 -7.68 -20.73
CA ILE A 71 4.49 -8.30 -19.48
C ILE A 71 5.95 -7.89 -19.26
N ALA A 72 6.28 -7.46 -18.05
CA ALA A 72 7.65 -7.14 -17.65
C ALA A 72 8.11 -8.01 -16.48
N PHE A 73 9.30 -8.57 -16.64
CA PHE A 73 10.08 -9.22 -15.60
C PHE A 73 11.18 -8.21 -15.20
N ASP A 74 11.19 -7.75 -13.96
CA ASP A 74 12.24 -6.86 -13.45
C ASP A 74 13.29 -7.69 -12.69
N PHE A 75 14.56 -7.46 -13.02
CA PHE A 75 15.73 -8.13 -12.45
C PHE A 75 16.63 -7.15 -11.69
N ASP A 76 17.45 -7.69 -10.78
CA ASP A 76 18.51 -6.97 -10.07
C ASP A 76 19.63 -6.45 -11.00
N THR A 77 19.99 -7.22 -12.03
CA THR A 77 21.06 -6.88 -12.98
C THR A 77 20.61 -7.02 -14.44
N PRO A 78 21.15 -6.18 -15.36
CA PRO A 78 20.93 -6.37 -16.80
C PRO A 78 21.49 -7.70 -17.34
N ALA A 79 22.50 -8.28 -16.66
CA ALA A 79 23.06 -9.58 -17.03
C ALA A 79 22.04 -10.70 -16.81
N HIS A 80 21.40 -10.75 -15.63
CA HIS A 80 20.34 -11.72 -15.33
C HIS A 80 19.13 -11.56 -16.26
N ALA A 81 18.70 -10.32 -16.56
CA ALA A 81 17.66 -10.07 -17.56
C ALA A 81 18.04 -10.58 -18.97
N GLY A 82 19.31 -10.42 -19.36
CA GLY A 82 19.84 -10.92 -20.62
C GLY A 82 19.87 -12.45 -20.70
N LEU A 83 20.34 -13.11 -19.64
CA LEU A 83 20.33 -14.58 -19.52
C LEU A 83 18.90 -15.14 -19.56
N PHE A 84 17.97 -14.53 -18.82
CA PHE A 84 16.57 -14.92 -18.85
C PHE A 84 15.98 -14.80 -20.27
N ASN A 85 16.20 -13.67 -20.95
CA ASN A 85 15.70 -13.49 -22.31
C ASN A 85 16.29 -14.51 -23.31
N GLN A 86 17.57 -14.85 -23.19
CA GLN A 86 18.19 -15.91 -23.99
C GLN A 86 17.57 -17.29 -23.67
N SER A 87 17.26 -17.56 -22.40
CA SER A 87 16.62 -18.81 -21.97
C SER A 87 15.21 -18.99 -22.55
N ILE A 88 14.43 -17.90 -22.68
CA ILE A 88 13.13 -17.86 -23.37
C ILE A 88 13.25 -17.57 -24.89
N LYS A 89 14.43 -17.78 -25.49
CA LYS A 89 14.71 -17.66 -26.93
C LYS A 89 14.38 -16.29 -27.55
N GLY A 90 14.42 -15.22 -26.78
CA GLY A 90 14.06 -13.89 -27.25
C GLY A 90 12.57 -13.72 -27.55
N LEU A 91 11.71 -14.53 -26.95
CA LEU A 91 10.25 -14.36 -26.96
C LEU A 91 9.86 -13.20 -26.02
N GLY A 92 10.31 -11.99 -26.37
CA GLY A 92 10.20 -10.78 -25.57
C GLY A 92 11.14 -9.68 -26.06
N ARG A 93 11.14 -8.53 -25.38
CA ARG A 93 12.08 -7.43 -25.62
C ARG A 93 12.86 -7.15 -24.33
N VAL A 94 14.19 -7.07 -24.44
CA VAL A 94 15.05 -6.65 -23.32
C VAL A 94 15.26 -5.17 -23.38
N PHE A 95 14.94 -4.48 -22.29
CA PHE A 95 15.27 -3.08 -22.09
C PHE A 95 16.48 -3.01 -21.16
N GLN A 96 17.64 -2.63 -21.70
CA GLN A 96 18.90 -2.61 -20.95
C GLN A 96 18.90 -1.52 -19.85
N ARG A 97 18.13 -0.45 -20.04
CA ARG A 97 18.00 0.64 -19.06
C ARG A 97 16.55 0.84 -18.67
N THR A 98 16.31 1.24 -17.42
CA THR A 98 14.98 1.62 -16.92
C THR A 98 14.37 2.79 -17.71
N ALA A 99 15.21 3.66 -18.28
CA ALA A 99 14.80 4.76 -19.15
C ALA A 99 14.27 4.31 -20.53
N ASP A 100 14.70 3.15 -21.03
CA ASP A 100 14.25 2.59 -22.31
C ASP A 100 12.89 1.88 -22.17
N LYS A 101 12.44 1.62 -20.92
CA LYS A 101 11.17 0.95 -20.64
C LYS A 101 9.98 1.86 -21.06
N PRO A 102 8.92 1.33 -21.70
CA PRO A 102 7.73 2.11 -21.99
C PRO A 102 7.06 2.61 -20.70
N LYS A 103 7.09 3.95 -20.49
CA LYS A 103 6.51 4.64 -19.32
C LYS A 103 5.02 4.31 -19.15
N SER A 104 4.60 3.69 -18.05
CA SER A 104 3.20 3.42 -17.67
C SER A 104 2.36 4.71 -17.55
N VAL A 105 1.02 4.61 -17.55
CA VAL A 105 0.08 5.77 -17.58
C VAL A 105 -1.15 5.50 -16.68
N SER A 106 -1.87 6.54 -16.20
CA SER A 106 -3.00 6.49 -15.24
C SER A 106 -4.36 6.99 -15.80
N PRO A 107 -5.58 6.52 -15.41
CA PRO A 107 -6.77 6.76 -16.22
C PRO A 107 -7.23 8.20 -16.15
N PHE A 108 -7.73 8.58 -14.99
CA PHE A 108 -8.77 9.57 -14.94
C PHE A 108 -8.08 10.91 -14.75
N SER A 109 -8.25 11.75 -15.75
CA SER A 109 -7.97 13.16 -15.71
C SER A 109 -9.06 13.88 -16.52
N PRO A 110 -10.20 14.18 -15.88
CA PRO A 110 -11.08 15.25 -16.30
C PRO A 110 -10.69 16.54 -15.58
N ALA A 111 -10.87 17.63 -16.33
CA ALA A 111 -10.42 18.98 -16.07
C ALA A 111 -11.41 19.81 -15.20
N LEU A 112 -11.56 21.10 -15.48
CA LEU A 112 -11.91 22.18 -14.53
C LEU A 112 -13.02 23.10 -15.03
N VAL A 113 -14.07 23.32 -14.22
CA VAL A 113 -14.68 24.65 -14.07
C VAL A 113 -14.98 24.96 -12.60
N ASN A 114 -15.06 26.26 -12.37
CA ASN A 114 -15.02 27.02 -11.13
C ASN A 114 -16.45 27.36 -10.65
N PRO A 115 -16.75 27.43 -9.33
CA PRO A 115 -18.10 27.66 -8.84
C PRO A 115 -18.41 29.16 -8.64
N ASN A 116 -19.68 29.56 -8.74
CA ASN A 116 -20.13 30.80 -8.11
C ASN A 116 -21.65 30.86 -7.88
N SER A 117 -22.09 30.85 -6.62
CA SER A 117 -23.18 31.70 -6.09
C SER A 117 -23.50 31.37 -4.63
N ASN A 118 -23.22 32.33 -3.73
CA ASN A 118 -23.87 32.51 -2.43
C ASN A 118 -25.02 33.55 -2.62
N PRO A 119 -25.87 33.89 -1.62
CA PRO A 119 -26.03 33.35 -0.26
C PRO A 119 -27.54 33.07 0.10
N THR A 120 -27.87 32.78 1.37
CA THR A 120 -28.67 33.68 2.27
C THR A 120 -29.09 32.97 3.59
N THR A 121 -28.99 33.71 4.69
CA THR A 121 -29.35 33.47 6.13
C THR A 121 -30.88 33.35 6.38
N PRO A 122 -31.44 32.98 7.58
CA PRO A 122 -31.03 33.49 8.92
C PRO A 122 -31.24 32.66 10.23
N HIS A 123 -30.52 33.13 11.26
CA HIS A 123 -30.74 33.15 12.73
C HIS A 123 -31.73 32.20 13.46
N VAL A 124 -31.12 31.34 14.32
CA VAL A 124 -31.42 31.05 15.76
C VAL A 124 -30.08 30.63 16.42
N GLY A 125 -29.74 30.82 17.70
CA GLY A 125 -30.32 31.62 18.81
C GLY A 125 -29.94 31.10 20.23
N VAL A 126 -29.88 32.01 21.23
CA VAL A 126 -29.98 31.78 22.70
C VAL A 126 -28.78 31.16 23.49
N ASN A 127 -28.22 32.01 24.38
CA ASN A 127 -27.61 31.80 25.72
C ASN A 127 -26.31 30.98 25.97
N HIS A 128 -25.17 31.68 25.84
CA HIS A 128 -24.30 32.14 26.94
C HIS A 128 -24.23 31.33 28.28
N ILE A 129 -23.16 30.55 28.46
CA ILE A 129 -22.36 30.43 29.70
C ILE A 129 -20.89 30.34 29.27
N GLN A 130 -20.00 31.13 29.87
CA GLN A 130 -18.59 31.23 29.46
C GLN A 130 -17.66 31.09 30.68
N PRO A 131 -16.84 30.02 30.77
CA PRO A 131 -15.67 30.02 31.65
C PRO A 131 -14.56 30.84 31.00
N GLN A 132 -13.90 31.66 31.80
CA GLN A 132 -12.78 32.50 31.38
C GLN A 132 -11.54 31.60 31.19
N ILE A 133 -11.07 31.49 29.94
CA ILE A 133 -9.77 30.89 29.58
C ILE A 133 -8.99 32.03 28.95
N ASP A 134 -8.19 32.70 29.77
CA ASP A 134 -7.21 33.67 29.28
C ASP A 134 -5.94 32.92 28.81
N ASP A 135 -5.24 33.51 27.85
CA ASP A 135 -3.96 33.09 27.28
C ASP A 135 -3.91 31.72 26.56
N ILE A 136 -4.56 31.66 25.39
CA ILE A 136 -4.13 30.79 24.29
C ILE A 136 -3.35 31.66 23.29
N ASP A 137 -2.06 31.39 23.16
CA ASP A 137 -1.14 32.03 22.22
C ASP A 137 -1.58 31.75 20.75
N PRO A 138 -1.96 32.77 19.96
CA PRO A 138 -2.46 32.59 18.60
C PRO A 138 -1.39 32.21 17.57
N ASP A 139 -0.10 32.36 17.91
CA ASP A 139 1.01 32.17 16.96
C ASP A 139 1.66 30.77 17.04
N ASN A 140 0.95 29.78 17.60
CA ASN A 140 1.44 28.40 17.69
C ASN A 140 1.45 27.68 16.31
N GLU A 141 2.54 27.87 15.56
CA GLU A 141 2.78 27.31 14.21
C GLU A 141 2.56 25.79 14.08
N TYR A 142 2.59 25.03 15.18
CA TYR A 142 2.38 23.58 15.16
C TYR A 142 0.98 23.16 14.67
N LEU A 143 -0.06 23.96 14.91
CA LEU A 143 -1.43 23.59 14.54
C LEU A 143 -1.73 23.77 13.05
N ASN A 144 -1.01 24.64 12.35
CA ASN A 144 -1.17 24.83 10.90
C ASN A 144 -0.71 23.63 10.06
N ASN A 145 0.12 22.74 10.64
CA ASN A 145 0.57 21.50 10.00
C ASN A 145 -0.40 20.31 10.15
N LEU A 146 -1.51 20.46 10.91
CA LEU A 146 -2.52 19.41 11.10
C LEU A 146 -3.72 19.52 10.13
N ARG A 147 -3.63 20.38 9.11
CA ARG A 147 -4.64 20.47 8.06
C ARG A 147 -4.70 19.16 7.28
N SER A 148 -5.86 18.50 7.24
CA SER A 148 -6.00 17.16 6.64
C SER A 148 -5.42 17.11 5.23
N PRO A 149 -4.39 16.28 4.96
CA PRO A 149 -3.76 16.18 3.64
C PRO A 149 -4.64 15.51 2.58
N PHE A 150 -5.87 15.10 2.95
CA PHE A 150 -6.83 14.41 2.10
C PHE A 150 -8.06 15.27 1.72
N ALA A 151 -8.05 16.56 2.04
CA ALA A 151 -9.13 17.49 1.68
C ALA A 151 -9.15 17.79 0.16
N HIS A 152 -9.62 16.83 -0.63
CA HIS A 152 -9.87 17.01 -2.06
C HIS A 152 -11.06 17.95 -2.30
N VAL A 153 -10.78 19.16 -2.77
CA VAL A 153 -11.79 20.10 -3.26
C VAL A 153 -12.25 19.63 -4.64
N SER A 154 -13.39 18.94 -4.70
CA SER A 154 -13.97 18.44 -5.95
C SER A 154 -14.54 19.60 -6.80
N SER A 155 -13.74 20.12 -7.72
CA SER A 155 -14.20 21.08 -8.74
C SER A 155 -15.08 20.35 -9.76
N MET A 156 -16.41 20.44 -9.60
CA MET A 156 -17.36 19.76 -10.48
C MET A 156 -17.55 20.50 -11.80
N SER A 157 -16.73 20.21 -12.82
CA SER A 157 -17.12 20.28 -14.24
C SER A 157 -15.96 20.02 -15.21
N ASP A 158 -16.08 18.99 -16.04
CA ASP A 158 -15.58 19.01 -17.42
C ASP A 158 -16.27 17.87 -18.21
N PRO A 159 -16.85 18.11 -19.41
CA PRO A 159 -17.79 17.16 -20.01
C PRO A 159 -17.17 15.99 -20.80
N PHE A 160 -15.85 15.75 -20.71
CA PHE A 160 -15.19 14.62 -21.38
C PHE A 160 -14.18 13.88 -20.48
N PRO A 161 -14.49 12.66 -19.98
CA PRO A 161 -13.57 11.89 -19.15
C PRO A 161 -12.50 11.19 -20.01
N GLN A 162 -11.30 11.77 -20.10
CA GLN A 162 -10.14 11.05 -20.62
C GLN A 162 -9.75 9.90 -19.66
N GLN A 163 -9.52 8.71 -20.24
CA GLN A 163 -9.17 7.44 -19.56
C GLN A 163 -7.70 6.98 -19.80
N SER A 164 -6.62 7.68 -19.46
CA SER A 164 -5.24 7.24 -19.77
C SER A 164 -4.63 6.02 -19.00
N ARG A 165 -5.39 4.95 -18.71
CA ARG A 165 -4.99 3.59 -18.19
C ARG A 165 -5.03 3.32 -16.66
N ARG A 166 -3.96 2.99 -15.90
CA ARG A 166 -3.92 3.07 -14.40
C ARG A 166 -2.55 3.01 -13.73
N HIS A 167 -2.30 3.99 -12.84
CA HIS A 167 -1.33 3.86 -11.77
C HIS A 167 -2.00 3.22 -10.56
N VAL A 168 -2.17 1.90 -10.65
CA VAL A 168 -2.50 1.09 -9.49
C VAL A 168 -1.24 1.12 -8.63
N PRO A 169 -1.31 1.58 -7.37
CA PRO A 169 -0.14 1.55 -6.51
C PRO A 169 0.36 0.12 -6.39
N PHE A 170 1.65 -0.10 -6.60
CA PHE A 170 2.28 -1.38 -6.30
C PHE A 170 3.10 -1.20 -5.03
N THR A 171 2.88 -2.05 -4.04
CA THR A 171 3.66 -2.06 -2.79
C THR A 171 4.91 -2.92 -2.99
N VAL A 172 6.10 -2.43 -2.64
CA VAL A 172 7.30 -3.28 -2.58
C VAL A 172 7.20 -4.23 -1.37
N ALA A 173 7.90 -5.36 -1.38
CA ALA A 173 7.86 -6.32 -0.27
C ALA A 173 8.15 -5.65 1.10
N SER A 174 7.38 -6.04 2.12
CA SER A 174 7.51 -5.53 3.49
C SER A 174 8.91 -5.82 4.06
N ALA A 175 9.50 -4.81 4.72
CA ALA A 175 10.76 -4.93 5.45
C ALA A 175 10.60 -5.55 6.85
N LEU A 176 9.36 -5.85 7.24
CA LEU A 176 8.98 -6.55 8.45
C LEU A 176 8.53 -7.98 8.12
N GLY A 177 8.62 -8.87 9.11
CA GLY A 177 7.95 -10.18 9.01
C GLY A 177 6.44 -10.03 8.90
N ARG A 178 5.76 -11.06 8.38
CA ARG A 178 4.29 -11.14 8.42
C ARG A 178 3.76 -10.90 9.83
N THR A 179 2.57 -10.32 9.92
CA THR A 179 1.81 -10.23 11.16
C THR A 179 0.63 -11.20 11.08
N ASP A 180 0.37 -11.90 12.17
CA ASP A 180 -0.78 -12.79 12.31
C ASP A 180 -2.03 -12.06 12.82
N TYR A 181 -1.94 -10.73 13.03
CA TYR A 181 -3.03 -9.88 13.49
C TYR A 181 -4.28 -10.03 12.61
N LYS A 182 -5.43 -10.15 13.27
CA LYS A 182 -6.74 -10.20 12.62
C LYS A 182 -7.69 -9.22 13.27
N GLU A 183 -8.46 -8.55 12.43
CA GLU A 183 -9.41 -7.51 12.86
C GLU A 183 -10.50 -8.08 13.78
N GLU A 184 -10.91 -9.34 13.57
CA GLU A 184 -11.91 -10.03 14.41
C GLU A 184 -11.45 -10.32 15.86
N TRP A 185 -10.18 -10.08 16.18
CA TRP A 185 -9.67 -10.17 17.56
C TRP A 185 -9.89 -8.88 18.35
N GLU A 186 -10.21 -7.76 17.68
CA GLU A 186 -10.65 -6.54 18.36
C GLU A 186 -12.04 -6.72 18.98
N PRO A 187 -12.22 -6.48 20.29
CA PRO A 187 -13.55 -6.40 20.90
C PRO A 187 -14.36 -5.25 20.30
N LYS A 188 -15.60 -5.56 19.92
CA LYS A 188 -16.49 -4.66 19.16
C LYS A 188 -16.75 -3.35 19.91
N GLU A 189 -16.72 -3.40 21.24
CA GLU A 189 -16.93 -2.29 22.16
C GLU A 189 -15.84 -1.20 22.04
N ARG A 190 -14.67 -1.51 21.46
CA ARG A 190 -13.55 -0.56 21.29
C ARG A 190 -13.58 0.19 19.95
N ARG A 191 -14.39 -0.27 18.99
CA ARG A 191 -14.50 0.29 17.64
C ARG A 191 -15.43 1.51 17.62
N SER A 192 -14.90 2.62 18.13
CA SER A 192 -15.58 3.92 18.00
C SER A 192 -15.72 4.35 16.53
N ASP A 193 -16.72 5.18 16.22
CA ASP A 193 -16.91 5.73 14.87
C ASP A 193 -15.66 6.47 14.36
N ALA A 194 -14.91 7.14 15.25
CA ALA A 194 -13.63 7.79 14.91
C ALA A 194 -12.55 6.78 14.50
N TYR A 195 -12.42 5.67 15.23
CA TYR A 195 -11.49 4.59 14.92
C TYR A 195 -11.81 3.96 13.55
N LEU A 196 -13.08 3.64 13.31
CA LEU A 196 -13.56 3.10 12.04
C LEU A 196 -13.36 4.10 10.88
N ALA A 197 -13.62 5.40 11.09
CA ALA A 197 -13.38 6.43 10.09
C ALA A 197 -11.89 6.58 9.73
N VAL A 198 -10.96 6.31 10.65
CA VAL A 198 -9.53 6.25 10.35
C VAL A 198 -9.15 4.98 9.59
N GLN A 199 -9.70 3.81 9.96
CA GLN A 199 -9.50 2.58 9.18
C GLN A 199 -9.93 2.76 7.71
N VAL A 200 -11.08 3.40 7.46
CA VAL A 200 -11.53 3.76 6.10
C VAL A 200 -10.54 4.70 5.40
N GLN A 201 -10.04 5.75 6.07
CA GLN A 201 -9.03 6.65 5.50
C GLN A 201 -7.71 5.93 5.13
N ILE A 202 -7.31 4.92 5.90
CA ILE A 202 -6.13 4.07 5.60
C ILE A 202 -6.39 3.20 4.36
N LEU A 203 -7.61 2.68 4.17
CA LEU A 203 -7.97 1.93 2.97
C LEU A 203 -8.05 2.85 1.73
N ASP A 204 -8.59 4.07 1.88
CA ASP A 204 -8.59 5.09 0.81
C ASP A 204 -7.20 5.61 0.47
N TYR A 205 -6.29 5.66 1.45
CA TYR A 205 -4.87 5.87 1.20
C TYR A 205 -4.32 4.80 0.25
N LEU A 206 -4.57 3.51 0.52
CA LEU A 206 -4.11 2.40 -0.33
C LEU A 206 -4.76 2.37 -1.73
N ASN A 207 -5.94 2.96 -1.89
CA ASN A 207 -6.58 3.14 -3.20
C ASN A 207 -5.84 4.16 -4.10
N THR A 208 -5.00 5.02 -3.51
CA THR A 208 -4.34 6.15 -4.20
C THR A 208 -2.81 6.13 -4.12
N ARG A 209 -2.23 5.46 -3.13
CA ARG A 209 -0.79 5.41 -2.80
C ARG A 209 -0.37 4.01 -2.38
N ALA A 210 0.92 3.70 -2.53
CA ALA A 210 1.44 2.42 -2.09
C ALA A 210 1.68 2.41 -0.57
N ALA A 211 1.59 1.26 0.09
CA ALA A 211 1.74 1.18 1.55
C ALA A 211 3.12 1.65 2.03
N ASP A 212 4.12 1.59 1.15
CA ASP A 212 5.49 2.01 1.38
C ASP A 212 5.79 3.48 1.09
N GLU A 213 4.79 4.23 0.63
CA GLU A 213 4.84 5.69 0.59
C GLU A 213 4.39 6.33 1.93
N LEU A 214 3.98 5.52 2.93
CA LEU A 214 3.48 6.02 4.22
C LEU A 214 4.58 6.78 4.97
N THR A 215 4.41 8.10 5.09
CA THR A 215 5.31 8.93 5.90
C THR A 215 4.99 8.83 7.39
N PRO A 216 5.97 9.07 8.28
CA PRO A 216 5.74 9.16 9.73
C PRO A 216 4.66 10.19 10.11
N GLY A 217 4.61 11.33 9.41
CA GLY A 217 3.57 12.35 9.65
C GLY A 217 2.15 11.86 9.33
N GLN A 218 1.99 11.03 8.30
CA GLN A 218 0.71 10.40 7.97
C GLN A 218 0.33 9.29 8.95
N ALA A 219 1.29 8.45 9.35
CA ALA A 219 1.08 7.44 10.38
C ALA A 219 0.63 8.09 11.71
N HIS A 220 1.30 9.17 12.13
CA HIS A 220 0.92 9.98 13.29
C HIS A 220 -0.48 10.59 13.13
N PHE A 221 -0.80 11.19 11.97
CA PHE A 221 -2.11 11.76 11.70
C PHE A 221 -3.23 10.72 11.80
N PHE A 222 -3.04 9.51 11.26
CA PHE A 222 -4.01 8.42 11.40
C PHE A 222 -4.18 8.03 12.87
N THR A 223 -3.09 7.75 13.58
CA THR A 223 -3.14 7.38 15.01
C THR A 223 -3.83 8.44 15.87
N GLU A 224 -3.46 9.72 15.76
CA GLU A 224 -4.06 10.80 16.57
C GLU A 224 -5.56 11.00 16.31
N ASN A 225 -6.04 10.78 15.08
CA ASN A 225 -7.47 10.91 14.77
C ASN A 225 -8.29 9.66 15.09
N ALA A 226 -7.68 8.56 15.55
CA ALA A 226 -8.38 7.31 15.88
C ALA A 226 -9.07 7.35 17.26
N GLY A 227 -8.83 8.38 18.06
CA GLY A 227 -9.50 8.66 19.34
C GLY A 227 -10.76 9.53 19.23
N THR A 228 -11.55 9.56 20.28
CA THR A 228 -12.75 10.40 20.39
C THR A 228 -12.42 11.80 20.93
N LYS A 229 -12.39 12.79 20.02
CA LYS A 229 -12.12 14.20 20.37
C LYS A 229 -13.01 14.68 21.52
N PRO A 230 -12.46 15.42 22.51
CA PRO A 230 -11.13 16.05 22.53
C PRO A 230 -9.98 15.13 22.93
N HIS A 231 -10.25 13.86 23.24
CA HIS A 231 -9.22 12.90 23.65
C HIS A 231 -8.56 12.26 22.42
N GLY A 232 -7.23 12.12 22.48
CA GLY A 232 -6.47 11.33 21.51
C GLY A 232 -6.78 9.83 21.62
N PRO A 233 -6.15 8.99 20.80
CA PRO A 233 -6.33 7.54 20.88
C PRO A 233 -5.92 7.02 22.26
N SER A 234 -6.65 6.02 22.77
CA SER A 234 -6.10 5.21 23.86
C SER A 234 -4.84 4.48 23.38
N THR A 235 -3.91 4.17 24.30
CA THR A 235 -2.72 3.37 24.00
C THR A 235 -3.06 2.08 23.26
N LYS A 236 -4.20 1.47 23.61
CA LYS A 236 -4.64 0.22 23.00
C LYS A 236 -5.09 0.41 21.56
N GLN A 237 -5.94 1.41 21.29
CA GLN A 237 -6.34 1.77 19.92
C GLN A 237 -5.14 2.17 19.04
N ALA A 238 -4.14 2.87 19.59
CA ALA A 238 -2.93 3.22 18.84
C ALA A 238 -2.11 1.98 18.44
N VAL A 239 -2.03 0.97 19.31
CA VAL A 239 -1.38 -0.32 19.04
C VAL A 239 -2.22 -1.17 18.07
N GLU A 240 -3.53 -1.31 18.30
CA GLU A 240 -4.47 -2.02 17.43
C GLU A 240 -4.41 -1.44 15.99
N LEU A 241 -4.44 -0.11 15.83
CA LEU A 241 -4.30 0.56 14.53
C LEU A 241 -2.93 0.32 13.88
N CYS A 242 -1.84 0.28 14.66
CA CYS A 242 -0.51 -0.01 14.13
C CYS A 242 -0.43 -1.42 13.53
N TYR A 243 -1.15 -2.40 14.10
CA TYR A 243 -1.24 -3.76 13.57
C TYR A 243 -2.24 -3.87 12.42
N PHE A 244 -3.34 -3.12 12.43
CA PHE A 244 -4.24 -2.96 11.29
C PHE A 244 -3.52 -2.40 10.06
N MET A 245 -2.68 -1.37 10.22
CA MET A 245 -1.81 -0.90 9.15
C MET A 245 -0.85 -2.02 8.70
N ARG A 246 -0.20 -2.71 9.64
CA ARG A 246 0.76 -3.76 9.29
C ARG A 246 0.14 -4.94 8.53
N SER A 247 -1.10 -5.34 8.83
CA SER A 247 -1.79 -6.41 8.09
C SER A 247 -2.12 -6.04 6.64
N HIS A 248 -2.23 -4.74 6.34
CA HIS A 248 -2.41 -4.19 4.99
C HIS A 248 -1.08 -3.86 4.26
N GLY A 249 0.07 -4.30 4.81
CA GLY A 249 1.37 -4.21 4.16
C GLY A 249 2.16 -2.92 4.40
N PHE A 250 1.66 -2.04 5.27
CA PHE A 250 2.46 -0.92 5.81
C PHE A 250 3.56 -1.45 6.72
N ASP A 251 4.76 -0.88 6.67
CA ASP A 251 5.86 -1.27 7.56
C ASP A 251 5.80 -0.56 8.92
N THR A 252 4.67 -0.65 9.61
CA THR A 252 4.47 -0.08 10.95
C THR A 252 4.71 -1.13 12.03
N TYR A 253 5.39 -0.77 13.12
CA TYR A 253 5.58 -1.66 14.26
C TYR A 253 5.62 -0.93 15.61
N VAL A 254 5.41 -1.71 16.67
CA VAL A 254 5.42 -1.28 18.07
C VAL A 254 6.75 -1.67 18.71
N LYS A 255 7.32 -0.77 19.53
CA LYS A 255 8.42 -1.08 20.44
C LYS A 255 8.05 -0.65 21.85
N LEU A 256 8.12 -1.61 22.77
CA LEU A 256 8.04 -1.36 24.20
C LEU A 256 9.46 -1.06 24.72
N ASP A 257 9.62 0.06 25.42
CA ASP A 257 10.87 0.37 26.13
C ASP A 257 10.68 0.10 27.62
N SER A 258 11.28 -0.98 28.12
CA SER A 258 11.15 -1.39 29.52
C SER A 258 11.89 -0.50 30.53
N ARG A 259 12.76 0.42 30.07
CA ARG A 259 13.46 1.37 30.95
C ARG A 259 12.57 2.56 31.27
N ASP A 260 12.07 3.19 30.21
CA ASP A 260 11.19 4.36 30.30
C ASP A 260 9.72 3.98 30.48
N LYS A 261 9.40 2.69 30.26
CA LYS A 261 8.06 2.10 30.27
C LYS A 261 7.09 2.82 29.34
N LYS A 262 7.60 3.11 28.13
CA LYS A 262 6.90 3.82 27.05
C LYS A 262 6.63 2.88 25.89
N ILE A 263 5.43 3.00 25.32
CA ILE A 263 5.10 2.42 24.03
C ILE A 263 5.41 3.44 22.95
N ARG A 264 6.19 3.03 21.94
CA ARG A 264 6.61 3.85 20.80
C ARG A 264 6.24 3.14 19.50
N LEU A 265 5.65 3.87 18.57
CA LEU A 265 5.26 3.37 17.24
C LEU A 265 6.18 3.93 16.16
N TYR A 266 6.62 3.07 15.26
CA TYR A 266 7.64 3.37 14.25
C TYR A 266 7.17 2.98 12.85
N VAL A 267 7.56 3.77 11.84
CA VAL A 267 7.60 3.35 10.44
C VAL A 267 9.00 2.80 10.19
N ALA A 268 9.07 1.54 9.78
CA ALA A 268 10.33 0.86 9.54
C ALA A 268 10.99 1.39 8.28
N ASN A 269 12.27 1.73 8.37
CA ASN A 269 13.05 2.14 7.22
C ASN A 269 13.30 0.89 6.35
N ARG A 270 12.96 0.99 5.05
CA ARG A 270 13.14 -0.08 4.06
C ARG A 270 14.54 -0.14 3.50
N ASP A 271 15.21 1.01 3.38
CA ASP A 271 16.55 1.13 2.80
C ASP A 271 17.62 0.58 3.76
N THR A 272 17.28 0.35 5.01
CA THR A 272 18.20 -0.13 6.05
C THR A 272 17.62 -1.30 6.84
N CYS A 273 18.33 -2.43 6.86
CA CYS A 273 18.03 -3.54 7.77
C CYS A 273 18.27 -3.20 9.26
N ASP A 274 18.72 -1.99 9.58
CA ASP A 274 19.00 -1.50 10.92
C ASP A 274 17.79 -0.72 11.50
N ARG A 275 17.19 -1.31 12.53
CA ARG A 275 16.05 -0.75 13.28
C ARG A 275 16.39 0.41 14.19
N SER A 276 17.66 0.85 14.24
CA SER A 276 18.06 2.12 14.87
C SER A 276 17.66 3.36 14.06
N ARG A 277 17.44 3.20 12.74
CA ARG A 277 17.15 4.29 11.77
C ARG A 277 15.68 4.38 11.37
N ASP A 278 14.83 3.63 12.07
CA ASP A 278 13.39 3.63 11.87
C ASP A 278 12.76 4.90 12.45
N SER A 279 11.73 5.40 11.77
CA SER A 279 11.16 6.71 12.09
C SER A 279 10.07 6.60 13.14
N LEU A 280 10.34 7.11 14.34
CA LEU A 280 9.33 7.28 15.38
C LEU A 280 8.21 8.18 14.85
N TYR A 281 6.95 7.71 14.92
CA TYR A 281 5.79 8.53 14.58
C TYR A 281 4.89 8.82 15.77
N TRP A 282 4.85 7.98 16.80
CA TRP A 282 3.97 8.20 17.97
C TRP A 282 4.56 7.62 19.27
N VAL A 283 4.23 8.22 20.41
CA VAL A 283 4.70 7.80 21.74
C VAL A 283 3.65 8.02 22.82
N CYS A 284 3.39 6.99 23.62
CA CYS A 284 2.61 7.11 24.85
C CYS A 284 3.54 7.28 26.06
N ASN A 285 3.29 8.32 26.87
CA ASN A 285 4.04 8.57 28.11
C ASN A 285 3.38 7.97 29.37
N THR A 286 2.16 7.43 29.26
CA THR A 286 1.26 7.21 30.43
C THR A 286 0.80 5.76 30.64
N CYS A 287 1.52 4.77 30.09
CA CYS A 287 1.10 3.36 30.12
C CYS A 287 1.00 2.72 31.53
N LEU A 288 1.62 3.31 32.56
CA LEU A 288 1.86 2.67 33.86
C LEU A 288 0.82 2.89 34.95
N LYS A 289 -0.43 2.52 34.67
CA LYS A 289 -1.37 2.13 35.74
C LYS A 289 -2.11 0.81 35.47
N ALA A 290 -2.05 0.28 34.24
CA ALA A 290 -2.41 -1.09 33.91
C ALA A 290 -1.13 -1.95 33.88
N ASN A 291 -1.22 -3.25 34.15
CA ASN A 291 -0.06 -4.12 34.10
C ASN A 291 0.45 -4.22 32.66
N GLU A 292 1.77 -4.12 32.51
CA GLU A 292 2.47 -4.15 31.22
C GLU A 292 2.28 -5.50 30.49
N GLU A 293 2.08 -6.58 31.26
CA GLU A 293 1.76 -7.92 30.75
C GLU A 293 0.33 -8.04 30.21
N ASP A 294 -0.68 -7.45 30.88
CA ASP A 294 -2.08 -7.52 30.45
C ASP A 294 -2.28 -6.89 29.06
N LEU A 295 -1.59 -5.77 28.78
CA LEU A 295 -1.69 -5.09 27.49
C LEU A 295 -1.10 -5.88 26.31
N LEU A 296 -0.11 -6.75 26.55
CA LEU A 296 0.43 -7.62 25.51
C LEU A 296 -0.36 -8.93 25.42
N ASN A 297 -0.73 -9.54 26.55
CA ASN A 297 -1.51 -10.78 26.62
C ASN A 297 -2.98 -10.62 26.17
N GLU A 298 -3.51 -9.39 26.09
CA GLU A 298 -4.81 -9.11 25.47
C GLU A 298 -4.72 -8.71 23.98
N VAL A 299 -3.52 -8.64 23.40
CA VAL A 299 -3.29 -8.26 21.98
C VAL A 299 -2.66 -9.42 21.18
N PHE A 300 -2.08 -10.41 21.86
CA PHE A 300 -1.46 -11.61 21.29
C PHE A 300 -1.91 -12.88 22.03
#